data_AF-A0AB74C7E5-F1
#
_entry.id   AF-A0AB74C7E5-F1
#
_cell.length_a   1.000
_cell.length_b   1.000
_cell.length_c   1.000
_cell.angle_alpha   90.00
_cell.angle_beta   90.00
_cell.angle_gamma   90.00
#
_symmetry.space_group_name_H-M   'P 1'
#
loop_
_entity.id
_entity.type
_entity.pdbx_description
1 polymer ?
#
loop_
_entity_poly.entity_id
_entity_poly.type
_entity_poly.pdbx_seq_one_letter_code
_entity_poly.pdbx_strand_id
1 'polypeptide(L)'
;MNIFGKSINVVEELVEKLKAAGFVGVREDVLKVPVGPWPKDPRLKELGRWMQIQTMDAIEPLPLALFPRVLGWSEQESRILFSKARQEFKEMKRQLYVYTHFIYGRKPEA
;
A
#
# COMPACT_ATOMS: atom_id res chain seq x y z
N MET A 1 -1.27 -9.79 -21.92
CA MET A 1 -0.02 -10.12 -21.20
C MET A 1 0.14 -9.11 -20.09
N ASN A 2 0.36 -9.54 -18.84
CA ASN A 2 0.52 -8.62 -17.71
C ASN A 2 1.85 -7.86 -17.89
N ILE A 3 1.77 -6.55 -18.12
CA ILE A 3 2.95 -5.69 -18.36
C ILE A 3 3.96 -5.74 -17.22
N PHE A 4 3.52 -6.08 -16.00
CA PHE A 4 4.36 -6.17 -14.81
C PHE A 4 4.99 -7.56 -14.59
N GLY A 5 4.70 -8.55 -15.43
CA GLY A 5 5.19 -9.93 -15.30
C GLY A 5 4.58 -10.73 -14.13
N LYS A 6 4.02 -10.06 -13.11
CA LYS A 6 3.26 -10.64 -11.99
C LYS A 6 2.08 -9.73 -11.63
N SER A 7 0.99 -10.29 -11.10
CA SER A 7 -0.14 -9.48 -10.64
C SER A 7 0.30 -8.57 -9.50
N ILE A 8 -0.06 -7.29 -9.56
CA ILE A 8 0.18 -6.31 -8.50
C ILE A 8 -0.97 -6.35 -7.48
N ASN A 9 -2.20 -6.61 -7.94
CA ASN A 9 -3.33 -6.80 -7.05
C ASN A 9 -3.50 -8.30 -6.78
N VAL A 10 -2.99 -8.75 -5.63
CA VAL A 10 -3.02 -10.17 -5.24
C VAL A 10 -3.73 -10.41 -3.92
N VAL A 11 -4.23 -9.35 -3.26
CA VAL A 11 -4.67 -9.44 -1.86
C VAL A 11 -5.81 -10.46 -1.69
N GLU A 12 -6.75 -10.48 -2.63
CA GLU A 12 -7.89 -11.40 -2.67
C GLU A 12 -7.47 -12.88 -2.81
N GLU A 13 -6.27 -13.13 -3.35
CA GLU A 13 -5.74 -14.48 -3.56
C GLU A 13 -4.88 -14.96 -2.38
N LEU A 14 -4.41 -14.06 -1.51
CA LEU A 14 -3.40 -14.38 -0.51
C LEU A 14 -3.91 -15.35 0.56
N VAL A 15 -5.18 -15.24 0.97
CA VAL A 15 -5.80 -16.17 1.93
C VAL A 15 -5.76 -17.60 1.40
N GLU A 16 -6.21 -17.81 0.17
CA GLU A 16 -6.22 -19.14 -0.45
C GLU A 16 -4.80 -19.64 -0.71
N LYS A 17 -3.86 -18.76 -1.07
CA LYS A 17 -2.44 -19.14 -1.20
C LYS A 17 -1.83 -19.62 0.11
N LEU A 18 -2.15 -18.98 1.25
CA LEU A 18 -1.68 -19.46 2.57
C LEU A 18 -2.26 -20.84 2.89
N LYS A 19 -3.56 -21.06 2.65
CA LYS A 19 -4.20 -22.36 2.86
C LYS A 19 -3.60 -23.45 1.97
N ALA A 20 -3.42 -23.15 0.68
CA ALA A 20 -2.81 -24.08 -0.28
C ALA A 20 -1.34 -24.41 0.06
N ALA A 21 -0.63 -23.47 0.70
CA ALA A 21 0.71 -23.71 1.23
C ALA A 21 0.72 -24.55 2.53
N GLY A 22 -0.43 -25.01 3.01
CA GLY A 22 -0.56 -25.88 4.19
C GLY A 22 -0.65 -25.15 5.53
N PHE A 23 -0.80 -23.82 5.55
CA PHE A 23 -1.06 -23.10 6.80
C PHE A 23 -2.49 -23.40 7.29
N VAL A 24 -2.63 -23.57 8.61
CA VAL A 24 -3.92 -23.78 9.26
C VAL A 24 -4.34 -22.53 10.05
N GLY A 25 -5.64 -22.39 10.28
CA GLY A 25 -6.19 -21.24 11.02
C GLY A 25 -5.94 -19.89 10.34
N VAL A 26 -5.92 -19.87 9.00
CA VAL A 26 -5.69 -18.64 8.22
C VAL A 26 -6.79 -17.61 8.50
N ARG A 27 -6.38 -16.38 8.79
CA ARG A 27 -7.24 -15.22 9.04
C ARG A 27 -6.78 -14.02 8.22
N GLU A 28 -7.72 -13.12 8.01
CA GLU A 28 -7.50 -11.82 7.40
C GLU A 28 -8.15 -10.75 8.26
N ASP A 29 -7.34 -9.80 8.71
CA ASP A 29 -7.82 -8.59 9.36
C ASP A 29 -7.62 -7.41 8.40
N VAL A 30 -8.71 -6.73 8.03
CA VAL A 30 -8.68 -5.57 7.13
C VAL A 30 -8.89 -4.30 7.92
N LEU A 31 -7.86 -3.46 7.97
CA LEU A 31 -7.89 -2.18 8.70
C LEU A 31 -8.02 -1.02 7.74
N LYS A 32 -8.94 -0.09 8.03
CA LYS A 32 -9.03 1.20 7.35
C LYS A 32 -8.02 2.17 7.98
N VAL A 33 -6.87 2.32 7.34
CA VAL A 33 -5.75 3.11 7.85
C VAL A 33 -5.80 4.53 7.26
N PRO A 34 -5.92 5.58 8.08
CA PRO A 34 -5.89 6.96 7.61
C PRO A 34 -4.50 7.31 7.07
N VAL A 35 -4.44 8.18 6.07
CA VAL A 35 -3.20 8.82 5.62
C VAL A 35 -3.25 10.27 6.09
N GLY A 36 -2.53 10.56 7.18
CA GLY A 36 -2.48 11.87 7.84
C GLY A 36 -3.29 11.96 9.15
N PRO A 37 -3.02 12.98 9.98
CA PRO A 37 -3.58 13.15 11.33
C PRO A 37 -5.00 13.76 11.35
N TRP A 38 -5.84 13.47 10.36
CA TRP A 38 -7.20 14.01 10.27
C TRP A 38 -8.25 13.34 11.18
N PRO A 39 -8.13 12.07 11.63
CA PRO A 39 -9.12 11.48 12.52
C PRO A 39 -9.19 12.20 13.87
N LYS A 40 -10.38 12.18 14.50
CA LYS A 40 -10.56 12.71 15.87
C LYS A 40 -9.99 11.77 16.93
N ASP A 41 -10.13 10.46 16.71
CA ASP A 41 -9.61 9.42 17.60
C ASP A 41 -8.08 9.54 17.75
N PRO A 42 -7.54 9.61 18.98
CA PRO A 42 -6.10 9.79 19.19
C PRO A 42 -5.22 8.68 18.59
N ARG A 43 -5.66 7.42 18.66
CA ARG A 43 -4.90 6.27 18.14
C ARG A 43 -4.89 6.28 16.62
N LEU A 44 -6.03 6.51 15.98
CA LEU A 44 -6.11 6.61 14.52
C LEU A 44 -5.34 7.83 14.00
N LYS A 45 -5.34 8.93 14.76
CA LYS A 45 -4.55 10.12 14.44
C LYS A 45 -3.06 9.82 14.46
N GLU A 46 -2.57 9.11 15.47
CA GLU A 46 -1.17 8.69 15.55
C GLU A 46 -0.80 7.74 14.41
N LEU A 47 -1.60 6.70 14.19
CA LEU A 47 -1.43 5.77 13.07
C LEU A 47 -1.38 6.52 11.72
N GLY A 48 -2.25 7.51 11.53
CA GLY A 48 -2.28 8.32 10.32
C GLY A 48 -1.02 9.16 10.10
N ARG A 49 -0.37 9.65 11.18
CA ARG A 49 0.92 10.34 11.06
C ARG A 49 2.01 9.42 10.53
N TRP A 50 2.09 8.21 11.08
CA TRP A 50 3.05 7.20 10.64
C TRP A 50 2.82 6.79 9.18
N MET A 51 1.56 6.54 8.81
CA MET A 51 1.20 6.21 7.43
C MET A 51 1.53 7.36 6.47
N GLN A 52 1.35 8.62 6.88
CA GLN A 52 1.72 9.77 6.06
C GLN A 52 3.23 9.83 5.82
N ILE A 53 4.05 9.63 6.86
CA ILE A 53 5.52 9.59 6.73
C ILE A 53 5.92 8.47 5.77
N GLN A 54 5.41 7.26 6.00
CA GLN A 54 5.68 6.10 5.13
C GLN A 54 5.29 6.38 3.67
N THR A 55 4.14 7.01 3.44
CA THR A 55 3.68 7.35 2.09
C THR A 55 4.61 8.36 1.41
N MET A 56 5.08 9.36 2.16
CA MET A 56 6.00 10.38 1.67
C MET A 56 7.38 9.81 1.33
N ASP A 57 7.85 8.81 2.07
CA ASP A 57 9.10 8.11 1.77
C ASP A 57 8.96 7.15 0.58
N ALA A 58 7.78 6.55 0.39
CA ALA A 58 7.52 5.59 -0.69
C ALA A 58 7.22 6.23 -2.06
N ILE A 59 6.70 7.47 -2.08
CA ILE A 59 6.19 8.10 -3.30
C ILE A 59 7.28 8.48 -4.31
N GLU A 60 8.51 8.64 -3.84
CA GLU A 60 9.64 9.08 -4.68
C GLU A 60 10.40 7.89 -5.32
N PRO A 61 10.80 6.82 -4.60
CA PRO A 61 11.63 5.76 -5.19
C PRO A 61 10.84 4.70 -5.97
N LEU A 62 9.68 4.26 -5.46
CA LEU A 62 8.93 3.14 -6.04
C LEU A 62 8.46 3.41 -7.49
N PRO A 63 7.94 4.60 -7.79
CA PRO A 63 7.35 4.84 -9.10
C PRO A 63 8.35 5.30 -10.17
N LEU A 64 9.47 5.93 -9.79
CA LEU A 64 10.54 6.30 -10.73
C LEU A 64 11.23 5.07 -11.34
N ALA A 65 11.16 3.91 -10.70
CA ALA A 65 11.61 2.66 -11.29
C ALA A 65 10.50 2.00 -12.14
N LEU A 66 9.27 1.97 -11.65
CA LEU A 66 8.17 1.23 -12.28
C LEU A 66 7.62 1.92 -13.53
N PHE A 67 7.43 3.24 -13.49
CA PHE A 67 6.76 3.99 -14.56
C PHE A 67 7.61 4.04 -15.85
N PRO A 68 8.91 4.35 -15.80
CA PRO A 68 9.72 4.33 -17.02
C PRO A 68 9.98 2.91 -17.54
N ARG A 69 10.25 1.94 -16.65
CA ARG A 69 10.68 0.60 -17.06
C ARG A 69 9.53 -0.29 -17.52
N VAL A 70 8.34 -0.11 -16.96
CA VAL A 70 7.19 -0.99 -17.23
C VAL A 70 6.07 -0.28 -17.97
N LEU A 71 5.81 0.99 -17.64
CA LEU A 71 4.72 1.75 -18.25
C LEU A 71 5.16 2.59 -19.46
N GLY A 72 6.47 2.68 -19.74
CA GLY A 72 7.02 3.42 -20.87
C GLY A 72 6.92 4.95 -20.73
N TRP A 73 6.68 5.46 -19.53
CA TRP A 73 6.61 6.90 -19.28
C TRP A 73 8.00 7.54 -19.34
N SER A 74 8.08 8.79 -19.79
CA SER A 74 9.33 9.52 -19.63
C SER A 74 9.64 9.77 -18.15
N GLU A 75 10.93 9.90 -17.84
CA GLU A 75 11.35 10.26 -16.48
C GLU A 75 10.78 11.61 -16.06
N GLN A 76 10.69 12.56 -16.99
CA GLN A 76 10.16 13.90 -16.74
C GLN A 76 8.67 13.87 -16.38
N GLU A 77 7.83 13.16 -17.15
CA GLU A 77 6.40 13.01 -16.85
C GLU A 77 6.19 12.31 -15.50
N SER A 78 6.98 11.27 -15.24
CA SER A 78 6.97 10.54 -13.97
C SER A 78 7.27 11.48 -12.80
N ARG A 79 8.37 12.24 -12.86
CA ARG A 79 8.74 13.21 -11.82
C ARG A 79 7.68 14.29 -11.59
N ILE A 80 7.05 14.79 -12.66
CA ILE A 80 5.96 15.78 -12.54
C ILE A 80 4.77 15.19 -11.78
N LEU A 81 4.36 13.96 -12.12
CA LEU A 81 3.26 13.28 -11.45
C LEU A 81 3.55 13.08 -9.95
N PHE A 82 4.73 12.56 -9.59
CA PHE A 82 5.07 12.30 -8.19
C PHE A 82 5.29 13.56 -7.38
N SER A 83 5.80 14.64 -7.99
CA SER A 83 5.88 15.95 -7.35
C SER A 83 4.49 16.47 -6.96
N LYS A 84 3.51 16.38 -7.88
CA LYS A 84 2.12 16.76 -7.61
C LYS A 84 1.49 15.88 -6.54
N ALA A 85 1.66 14.56 -6.64
CA ALA A 85 1.11 13.64 -5.65
C ALA A 85 1.70 13.88 -4.26
N ARG A 86 3.02 14.12 -4.16
CA ARG A 86 3.69 14.48 -2.91
C ARG A 86 3.12 15.76 -2.30
N GLN A 87 2.83 16.76 -3.13
CA GLN A 87 2.18 17.98 -2.68
C GLN A 87 0.78 17.69 -2.12
N GLU A 88 -0.03 16.87 -2.78
CA GLU A 88 -1.37 16.52 -2.29
C GLU A 88 -1.33 15.79 -0.94
N PHE A 89 -0.43 14.82 -0.77
CA PHE A 89 -0.25 14.13 0.51
C PHE A 89 0.25 15.05 1.63
N LYS A 90 1.06 16.07 1.30
CA LYS A 90 1.53 17.06 2.26
C LYS A 90 0.44 18.05 2.66
N GLU A 91 -0.39 18.48 1.71
CA GLU A 91 -1.45 19.46 1.95
C GLU A 91 -2.57 18.92 2.84
N MET A 92 -2.75 17.59 2.91
CA MET A 92 -3.73 16.92 3.79
C MET A 92 -5.17 17.46 3.65
N LYS A 93 -5.50 18.10 2.53
CA LYS A 93 -6.82 18.68 2.26
C LYS A 93 -7.92 17.62 2.10
N ARG A 94 -7.52 16.35 1.97
CA ARG A 94 -8.40 15.20 1.80
C ARG A 94 -8.21 14.24 2.97
N GLN A 95 -9.30 13.67 3.47
CA GLN A 95 -9.29 12.64 4.50
C GLN A 95 -8.98 11.27 3.88
N LEU A 96 -7.77 11.13 3.34
CA LEU A 96 -7.33 9.94 2.63
C LEU A 96 -7.19 8.75 3.59
N TYR A 97 -7.43 7.55 3.08
CA TYR A 97 -7.21 6.30 3.78
C TYR A 97 -6.82 5.19 2.79
N VAL A 98 -6.22 4.13 3.29
CA VAL A 98 -5.97 2.88 2.57
C VAL A 98 -6.56 1.71 3.37
N TYR A 99 -6.91 0.63 2.68
CA TYR A 99 -7.17 -0.64 3.36
C TYR A 99 -5.86 -1.42 3.47
N THR A 100 -5.49 -1.76 4.70
CA THR A 100 -4.31 -2.57 5.01
C THR A 100 -4.78 -3.95 5.45
N HIS A 101 -4.38 -4.96 4.69
CA HIS A 101 -4.74 -6.35 4.93
C HIS A 101 -3.63 -7.05 5.70
N PHE A 102 -3.95 -7.60 6.86
CA PHE A 102 -3.08 -8.45 7.66
C PHE A 102 -3.56 -9.89 7.49
N ILE A 103 -2.85 -10.64 6.65
CA ILE A 103 -3.19 -12.03 6.33
C ILE A 103 -2.14 -12.95 6.96
N TYR A 104 -2.58 -13.84 7.84
CA TYR A 104 -1.69 -14.67 8.64
C TYR A 104 -2.32 -16.03 8.96
N GLY A 105 -1.47 -17.01 9.24
CA GLY A 105 -1.86 -18.36 9.65
C GLY A 105 -0.72 -19.03 10.41
N ARG A 106 -0.97 -20.20 10.97
CA ARG A 106 0.05 -20.98 11.70
C ARG A 106 0.43 -22.24 10.92
N LYS A 107 1.64 -22.73 11.13
CA LYS A 107 2.01 -24.07 10.65
C LYS A 107 1.14 -25.14 11.34
N PRO A 108 0.81 -26.24 10.67
CA PRO A 108 0.19 -27.39 11.33
C PRO A 108 1.07 -27.85 12.49
N GLU A 109 0.45 -28.26 13.60
CA GLU A 109 1.14 -29.03 14.62
C GLU A 109 1.53 -30.39 14.01
N ALA A 110 2.73 -30.88 14.35
CA ALA A 110 3.29 -32.11 13.77
C ALA A 110 2.52 -33.36 14.22
#